data_AF-A0A3D4P6U1-F1
#
_entry.id   AF-A0A3D4P6U1-F1
#
_cell.length_a   1.000
_cell.length_b   1.000
_cell.length_c   1.000
_cell.angle_alpha   90.00
_cell.angle_beta   90.00
_cell.angle_gamma   90.00
#
_symmetry.space_group_name_H-M   'P 1'
#
loop_
_entity.id
_entity.type
_entity.pdbx_description
1 polymer ?
#
loop_
_entity_poly.entity_id
_entity_poly.type
_entity_poly.pdbx_seq_one_letter_code
_entity_poly.pdbx_strand_id
1 'polypeptide(L)'
;KPQPHKYFALNKPKGVLCTNHDPAGRARVIDLFEKERVRLFPVGRLDEESEGLLIVTNDGEFANQLAHPRYRIYRTYRVQVVGDPKPEQIQQLKQGIYFKEGKFKFVNVHRAGRQGRSTFLEVTLGQGHNREVRRLFA
;
A
#
# COMPACT_ATOMS: atom_id res chain seq x y z
N LYS A 1 -19.72 -22.81 -16.66
CA LYS A 1 -18.65 -22.08 -17.40
C LYS A 1 -17.87 -21.25 -16.39
N PRO A 2 -16.53 -21.20 -16.44
CA PRO A 2 -15.77 -20.28 -15.60
C PRO A 2 -16.20 -18.85 -15.88
N GLN A 3 -16.30 -18.02 -14.84
CA GLN A 3 -16.57 -16.59 -15.00
C GLN A 3 -15.35 -15.92 -15.65
N PRO A 4 -15.53 -14.92 -16.52
CA PRO A 4 -14.40 -14.20 -17.11
C PRO A 4 -13.62 -13.45 -16.03
N HIS A 5 -12.30 -13.40 -16.18
CA HIS A 5 -11.46 -12.60 -15.29
C HIS A 5 -11.69 -11.10 -15.49
N LYS A 6 -11.68 -10.35 -14.39
CA LYS A 6 -11.80 -8.90 -14.35
C LYS A 6 -10.66 -8.31 -13.53
N TYR A 7 -10.13 -7.19 -13.99
CA TYR A 7 -9.00 -6.50 -13.36
C TYR A 7 -9.31 -5.02 -13.29
N PHE A 8 -9.19 -4.45 -12.10
CA PHE A 8 -9.45 -3.04 -11.85
C PHE A 8 -8.26 -2.40 -11.15
N ALA A 9 -7.96 -1.16 -11.52
CA ALA A 9 -7.08 -0.27 -10.78
C ALA A 9 -7.95 0.77 -10.07
N LEU A 10 -8.07 0.65 -8.76
CA LEU A 10 -8.84 1.56 -7.93
C LEU A 10 -7.90 2.59 -7.29
N ASN A 11 -8.23 3.86 -7.39
CA ASN A 11 -7.72 4.85 -6.44
C ASN A 11 -8.57 4.76 -5.17
N LYS A 12 -8.12 3.96 -4.19
CA LYS A 12 -8.83 3.68 -2.95
C LYS A 12 -8.99 4.99 -2.18
N PRO A 13 -10.22 5.40 -1.85
CA PRO A 13 -10.44 6.56 -1.00
C PRO A 13 -10.11 6.26 0.47
N LYS A 14 -9.92 7.33 1.24
CA LYS A 14 -9.70 7.24 2.69
C LYS A 14 -10.94 6.69 3.40
N GLY A 15 -10.76 5.98 4.51
CA GLY A 15 -11.86 5.48 5.35
C GLY A 15 -12.53 4.19 4.84
N VAL A 16 -11.99 3.58 3.78
CA VAL A 16 -12.49 2.31 3.22
C VAL A 16 -11.53 1.17 3.56
N LEU A 17 -12.07 0.00 3.91
CA LEU A 17 -11.28 -1.17 4.29
C LEU A 17 -10.92 -2.09 3.12
N CYS A 18 -9.68 -2.58 3.11
CA CYS A 18 -9.26 -3.67 2.21
C CYS A 18 -9.61 -5.03 2.83
N THR A 19 -10.89 -5.37 2.89
CA THR A 19 -11.38 -6.68 3.38
C THR A 19 -12.63 -7.11 2.60
N ASN A 20 -12.82 -8.42 2.46
CA ASN A 20 -14.06 -8.98 1.91
C ASN A 20 -15.13 -9.21 2.97
N HIS A 21 -14.78 -9.12 4.26
CA HIS A 21 -15.71 -9.30 5.37
C HIS A 21 -15.34 -8.36 6.49
N ASP A 22 -16.29 -7.55 6.95
CA ASP A 22 -16.14 -6.69 8.11
C ASP A 22 -17.35 -6.85 9.05
N PRO A 23 -17.18 -7.48 10.23
CA PRO A 23 -18.27 -7.65 11.20
C PRO A 23 -18.84 -6.34 11.73
N ALA A 24 -18.06 -5.25 11.69
CA ALA A 24 -18.46 -3.93 12.19
C ALA A 24 -19.24 -3.09 11.15
N GLY A 25 -19.44 -3.60 9.93
CA GLY A 25 -20.23 -2.93 8.89
C GLY A 25 -19.59 -1.67 8.32
N ARG A 26 -18.27 -1.49 8.43
CA ARG A 26 -17.56 -0.37 7.81
C ARG A 26 -17.48 -0.55 6.30
N ALA A 27 -17.35 0.55 5.57
CA ALA A 27 -17.22 0.55 4.12
C ALA A 27 -15.99 -0.24 3.66
N ARG A 28 -16.16 -1.13 2.67
CA ARG A 28 -15.09 -1.97 2.12
C ARG A 28 -14.83 -1.63 0.66
N VAL A 29 -13.64 -1.98 0.19
CA VAL A 29 -13.24 -1.79 -1.21
C VAL A 29 -14.21 -2.48 -2.17
N ILE A 30 -14.70 -3.67 -1.81
CA ILE A 30 -15.63 -4.43 -2.65
C ILE A 30 -17.01 -3.78 -2.77
N ASP A 31 -17.39 -2.94 -1.79
CA ASP A 31 -18.67 -2.21 -1.81
C ASP A 31 -18.63 -1.09 -2.87
N LEU A 32 -17.45 -0.71 -3.38
CA LEU A 32 -17.34 0.25 -4.48
C LEU A 32 -17.64 -0.37 -5.86
N PHE A 33 -17.83 -1.70 -5.92
CA PHE A 33 -18.05 -2.47 -7.15
C PHE A 33 -19.43 -3.15 -7.17
N GLU A 34 -20.48 -2.54 -6.59
CA GLU A 34 -21.81 -3.16 -6.47
C GLU A 34 -22.44 -3.60 -7.80
N LYS A 35 -22.04 -2.96 -8.91
CA LYS A 35 -22.50 -3.31 -10.27
C LYS A 35 -21.89 -4.61 -10.79
N GLU A 36 -20.84 -5.10 -10.16
CA GLU A 36 -20.11 -6.28 -10.58
C GLU A 36 -20.79 -7.56 -10.08
N ARG A 37 -21.13 -8.44 -11.03
CA ARG A 37 -21.82 -9.71 -10.74
C ARG A 37 -20.87 -10.87 -10.42
N VAL A 38 -19.58 -10.57 -10.28
CA VAL A 38 -18.53 -11.55 -9.98
C VAL A 38 -17.93 -11.23 -8.62
N ARG A 39 -17.49 -12.26 -7.89
CA ARG A 39 -16.83 -12.06 -6.61
C ARG A 39 -15.46 -11.44 -6.84
N LEU A 40 -15.27 -10.21 -6.37
CA LEU A 40 -14.00 -9.50 -6.40
C LEU A 40 -13.30 -9.55 -5.04
N PHE A 41 -11.98 -9.35 -5.06
CA PHE A 41 -11.15 -9.17 -3.87
C PHE A 41 -10.01 -8.19 -4.15
N PRO A 42 -9.60 -7.40 -3.15
CA PRO A 42 -8.43 -6.54 -3.28
C PRO A 42 -7.15 -7.38 -3.26
N VAL A 43 -6.16 -6.94 -4.03
CA VAL A 43 -4.83 -7.54 -4.09
C VAL A 43 -3.91 -6.80 -3.13
N GLY A 44 -3.51 -7.47 -2.06
CA GLY A 44 -2.78 -6.83 -0.97
C GLY A 44 -3.68 -5.94 -0.12
N ARG A 45 -3.07 -5.02 0.63
CA ARG A 45 -3.77 -4.16 1.59
C ARG A 45 -3.18 -2.76 1.61
N LEU A 46 -4.05 -1.77 1.59
CA LEU A 46 -3.77 -0.42 2.07
C LEU A 46 -4.45 -0.25 3.42
N ASP A 47 -3.83 0.53 4.32
CA ASP A 47 -4.46 0.91 5.58
C ASP A 47 -5.77 1.68 5.31
N GLU A 48 -6.70 1.65 6.26
CA GLU A 48 -7.97 2.38 6.20
C GLU A 48 -7.76 3.88 5.89
N GLU A 49 -6.80 4.47 6.61
CA GLU A 49 -6.42 5.88 6.51
C GLU A 49 -5.52 6.22 5.31
N SER A 50 -5.11 5.23 4.52
CA SER A 50 -4.27 5.43 3.34
C SER A 50 -5.10 5.47 2.06
N GLU A 51 -4.64 6.25 1.10
CA GLU A 51 -5.26 6.43 -0.22
C GLU A 51 -4.33 5.93 -1.32
N GLY A 52 -4.87 5.71 -2.52
CA GLY A 52 -4.06 5.43 -3.70
C GLY A 52 -4.35 4.10 -4.37
N LEU A 53 -3.41 3.69 -5.24
CA LEU A 53 -3.59 2.53 -6.12
C LEU A 53 -3.79 1.23 -5.34
N LEU A 54 -4.89 0.55 -5.63
CA LEU A 54 -5.20 -0.80 -5.18
C LEU A 54 -5.73 -1.60 -6.36
N ILE A 55 -5.16 -2.78 -6.60
CA ILE A 55 -5.66 -3.69 -7.63
C ILE A 55 -6.82 -4.50 -7.04
N VAL A 56 -7.88 -4.68 -7.82
CA VAL A 56 -9.05 -5.48 -7.44
C VAL A 56 -9.36 -6.45 -8.58
N THR A 57 -9.54 -7.74 -8.27
CA THR A 57 -9.73 -8.77 -9.29
C THR A 57 -10.55 -9.95 -8.76
N ASN A 58 -11.03 -10.80 -9.66
CA ASN A 58 -11.54 -12.14 -9.36
C ASN A 58 -10.55 -13.25 -9.76
N ASP A 59 -9.36 -12.90 -10.27
CA ASP A 59 -8.28 -13.82 -10.62
C ASP A 59 -7.38 -14.08 -9.40
N GLY A 60 -7.53 -15.26 -8.80
CA GLY A 60 -6.80 -15.64 -7.60
C GLY A 60 -5.31 -15.91 -7.86
N GLU A 61 -4.97 -16.39 -9.05
CA GLU A 61 -3.58 -16.68 -9.41
C GLU A 61 -2.81 -15.37 -9.59
N PHE A 62 -3.35 -14.43 -10.36
CA PHE A 62 -2.77 -13.11 -10.55
C PHE A 62 -2.64 -12.35 -9.22
N ALA A 63 -3.66 -12.38 -8.38
CA ALA A 63 -3.59 -11.74 -7.06
C ALA A 63 -2.50 -12.34 -6.18
N ASN A 64 -2.34 -13.67 -6.18
CA ASN A 64 -1.24 -14.32 -5.48
C ASN A 64 0.12 -13.92 -6.08
N GLN A 65 0.24 -13.80 -7.40
CA GLN A 65 1.48 -13.35 -8.03
C GLN A 65 1.89 -11.94 -7.59
N LEU A 66 0.94 -11.02 -7.48
CA LEU A 66 1.20 -9.65 -7.04
C LEU A 66 1.43 -9.54 -5.52
N ALA A 67 0.72 -10.32 -4.71
CA ALA A 67 0.77 -10.22 -3.26
C ALA A 67 1.92 -11.02 -2.63
N HIS A 68 2.29 -12.17 -3.21
CA HIS A 68 3.20 -13.10 -2.58
C HIS A 68 4.64 -12.55 -2.53
N PRO A 69 5.31 -12.57 -1.34
CA PRO A 69 6.63 -11.95 -1.16
C PRO A 69 7.71 -12.42 -2.14
N ARG A 70 7.65 -13.68 -2.59
CA ARG A 70 8.61 -14.29 -3.54
C ARG A 70 8.80 -13.48 -4.83
N TYR A 71 7.75 -12.80 -5.30
CA TYR A 71 7.79 -12.06 -6.56
C TYR A 71 8.38 -10.66 -6.44
N ARG A 72 8.67 -10.20 -5.21
CA ARG A 72 9.37 -8.93 -4.93
C ARG A 72 8.82 -7.73 -5.71
N ILE A 73 7.49 -7.67 -5.82
CA ILE A 73 6.82 -6.55 -6.49
C ILE A 73 7.05 -5.28 -5.68
N TYR A 74 7.67 -4.29 -6.33
CA TYR A 74 7.92 -2.99 -5.72
C TYR A 74 6.62 -2.20 -5.58
N ARG A 75 6.46 -1.53 -4.44
CA ARG A 75 5.38 -0.56 -4.22
C ARG A 75 5.97 0.80 -3.92
N THR A 76 5.52 1.81 -4.65
CA THR A 76 5.92 3.19 -4.44
C THR A 76 4.79 3.97 -3.77
N TYR A 77 5.13 4.73 -2.75
CA TYR A 77 4.21 5.53 -1.96
C TYR A 77 4.67 6.98 -1.96
N ARG A 78 3.70 7.90 -1.98
CA ARG A 78 3.94 9.30 -1.66
C ARG A 78 3.54 9.55 -0.21
N VAL A 79 4.50 9.95 0.61
CA VAL A 79 4.32 10.16 2.05
C VAL A 79 4.52 11.63 2.37
N GLN A 80 3.60 12.20 3.12
CA GLN A 80 3.76 13.54 3.68
C GLN A 80 4.38 13.43 5.07
N VAL A 81 5.50 14.12 5.28
CA VAL A 81 6.16 14.22 6.58
C VAL A 81 6.20 15.67 7.04
N VAL A 82 6.07 15.89 8.36
CA VAL A 82 6.20 17.23 8.95
C VAL A 82 7.68 17.62 8.98
N GLY A 83 7.96 18.88 8.68
CA GLY A 83 9.31 19.41 8.58
C GLY A 83 10.00 19.00 7.28
N ASP A 84 11.32 19.12 7.31
CA ASP A 84 12.19 18.79 6.19
C ASP A 84 13.25 17.80 6.67
N PRO A 85 13.05 16.47 6.48
CA PRO A 85 13.98 15.46 6.97
C PRO A 85 15.39 15.75 6.48
N LYS A 86 16.42 15.67 7.31
CA LYS A 86 17.80 15.92 6.88
C LYS A 86 18.31 14.80 5.96
N PRO A 87 19.32 15.05 5.09
CA PRO A 87 19.90 14.02 4.24
C PRO A 87 20.32 12.76 5.00
N GLU A 88 20.84 12.91 6.22
CA GLU A 88 21.27 11.79 7.06
C GLU A 88 20.09 10.91 7.48
N GLN A 89 18.93 11.50 7.79
CA GLN A 89 17.70 10.77 8.12
C GLN A 89 17.18 9.99 6.91
N ILE A 90 17.22 10.59 5.71
CA ILE A 90 16.88 9.89 4.47
C ILE A 90 17.84 8.71 4.22
N GLN A 91 19.13 8.90 4.52
CA GLN A 91 20.12 7.83 4.37
C GLN A 91 19.88 6.69 5.36
N GLN A 92 19.52 6.99 6.61
CA GLN A 92 19.15 5.97 7.60
C GLN A 92 17.95 5.13 7.13
N LEU A 93 16.95 5.76 6.53
CA LEU A 93 15.77 5.07 5.97
C LEU A 93 16.13 4.10 4.82
N LYS A 94 17.17 4.41 4.03
CA LYS A 94 17.72 3.52 2.99
C LYS A 94 18.60 2.41 3.56
N GLN A 95 19.40 2.72 4.58
CA GLN A 95 20.26 1.73 5.26
C GLN A 95 19.43 0.71 6.04
N GLY A 96 18.31 1.14 6.60
CA GLY A 96 17.31 0.32 7.27
C GLY A 96 17.39 0.38 8.79
N ILE A 97 16.23 0.25 9.42
CA ILE A 97 16.00 0.32 10.86
C ILE A 97 15.63 -1.09 11.36
N TYR A 98 16.17 -1.48 12.51
CA TYR A 98 15.85 -2.77 13.14
C TYR A 98 14.62 -2.64 14.03
N PHE A 99 13.65 -3.52 13.79
CA PHE A 99 12.49 -3.76 14.64
C PHE A 99 12.54 -5.20 15.17
N LYS A 100 11.61 -5.58 16.06
CA LYS A 100 11.58 -6.92 16.66
C LYS A 100 11.48 -8.04 15.61
N GLU A 101 10.84 -7.76 14.48
CA GLU A 101 10.59 -8.70 13.40
C GLU A 101 11.70 -8.74 12.34
N GLY A 102 12.71 -7.87 12.45
CA GLY A 102 13.84 -7.81 11.53
C GLY A 102 14.19 -6.40 11.07
N LYS A 103 14.98 -6.31 10.00
CA LYS A 103 15.43 -5.05 9.41
C LYS A 103 14.48 -4.58 8.32
N PHE A 104 14.00 -3.35 8.44
CA PHE A 104 13.09 -2.73 7.47
C PHE A 104 13.81 -1.58 6.78
N LYS A 105 13.66 -1.46 5.46
CA LYS A 105 14.31 -0.40 4.70
C LYS A 105 13.52 -0.06 3.44
N PHE A 106 13.66 1.17 3.00
CA PHE A 106 13.23 1.52 1.66
C PHE A 106 14.28 1.13 0.63
N VAL A 107 13.81 0.65 -0.52
CA VAL A 107 14.62 0.45 -1.71
C VAL A 107 15.02 1.80 -2.29
N ASN A 108 14.09 2.75 -2.27
CA ASN A 108 14.34 4.10 -2.71
C ASN A 108 13.61 5.13 -1.86
N VAL A 109 14.23 6.29 -1.70
CA VAL A 109 13.66 7.45 -0.98
C VAL A 109 14.15 8.71 -1.69
N HIS A 110 13.21 9.51 -2.17
CA HIS A 110 13.47 10.78 -2.83
C HIS A 110 12.53 11.86 -2.32
N ARG A 111 12.97 13.11 -2.35
CA ARG A 111 12.08 14.24 -2.10
C ARG A 111 11.27 14.52 -3.37
N ALA A 112 9.95 14.50 -3.24
CA ALA A 112 9.01 14.80 -4.31
C ALA A 112 8.54 16.27 -4.30
N GLY A 113 8.84 17.01 -3.23
CA GLY A 113 8.53 18.43 -3.12
C GLY A 113 8.23 18.85 -1.68
N ARG A 114 7.84 20.11 -1.50
CA ARG A 114 7.50 20.69 -0.20
C ARG A 114 6.18 21.44 -0.29
N GLN A 115 5.38 21.37 0.76
CA GLN A 115 4.12 22.10 0.90
C GLN A 115 4.04 22.69 2.32
N GLY A 116 4.22 24.01 2.40
CA GLY A 116 4.27 24.72 3.68
C GLY A 116 5.34 24.17 4.61
N ARG A 117 4.91 23.64 5.76
CA ARG A 117 5.77 23.03 6.77
C ARG A 117 5.99 21.52 6.57
N SER A 118 5.48 20.92 5.50
CA SER A 118 5.62 19.50 5.21
C SER A 118 6.47 19.24 3.97
N THR A 119 7.19 18.14 3.97
CA THR A 119 7.90 17.61 2.80
C THR A 119 7.19 16.37 2.29
N PHE A 120 7.06 16.23 0.97
CA PHE A 120 6.62 15.00 0.34
C PHE A 120 7.82 14.14 -0.02
N LEU A 121 7.78 12.90 0.39
CA LEU A 121 8.75 11.88 0.02
C LEU A 121 8.09 10.85 -0.88
N GLU A 122 8.80 10.45 -1.93
CA GLU A 122 8.48 9.25 -2.68
C GLU A 122 9.35 8.12 -2.15
N VAL A 123 8.71 7.04 -1.70
CA VAL A 123 9.39 5.89 -1.10
C VAL A 123 8.98 4.59 -1.78
N THR A 124 9.96 3.75 -2.08
CA THR A 124 9.74 2.44 -2.70
C THR A 124 10.07 1.33 -1.72
N LEU A 125 9.16 0.39 -1.55
CA LEU A 125 9.35 -0.83 -0.77
C LEU A 125 9.43 -2.04 -1.69
N GLY A 126 10.39 -2.93 -1.42
CA GLY A 126 10.50 -4.25 -2.07
C GLY A 126 9.84 -5.38 -1.28
N GLN A 127 9.36 -5.08 -0.07
CA GLN A 127 8.66 -5.97 0.83
C GLN A 127 7.34 -5.31 1.26
N GLY A 128 6.42 -6.12 1.78
CA GLY A 128 5.03 -5.70 2.04
C GLY A 128 4.59 -6.03 3.45
N HIS A 129 5.39 -5.68 4.46
CA HIS A 129 4.99 -5.92 5.84
C HIS A 129 3.90 -4.93 6.30
N ASN A 130 3.09 -5.36 7.27
CA ASN A 130 1.99 -4.57 7.80
C ASN A 130 2.47 -3.17 8.27
N ARG A 131 1.87 -2.08 7.79
CA ARG A 131 2.20 -0.69 8.19
C ARG A 131 3.68 -0.32 8.09
N GLU A 132 4.45 -0.97 7.21
CA GLU A 132 5.90 -0.80 7.11
C GLU A 132 6.32 0.65 6.85
N VAL A 133 5.65 1.35 5.93
CA VAL A 133 5.93 2.77 5.65
C VAL A 133 5.78 3.60 6.93
N ARG A 134 4.67 3.41 7.66
CA ARG A 134 4.41 4.16 8.90
C ARG A 134 5.43 3.85 9.98
N ARG A 135 5.86 2.58 10.09
CA ARG A 135 6.87 2.15 11.06
C ARG A 135 8.24 2.76 10.78
N LEU A 136 8.64 2.86 9.52
CA LEU A 136 9.91 3.48 9.14
C LEU A 136 9.95 4.99 9.40
N PHE A 137 8.80 5.67 9.38
CA PHE A 137 8.68 7.11 9.65
C PHE A 137 8.26 7.46 11.09
N ALA A 138 8.06 6.47 11.96
CA ALA A 138 7.75 6.66 13.38
C ALA A 138 9.03 6.92 14.18
#